data_AF-C7NGN2-F1
#
_entry.id   AF-C7NGN2-F1
#
_cell.length_a   1.000
_cell.length_b   1.000
_cell.length_c   1.000
_cell.angle_alpha   90.00
_cell.angle_beta   90.00
_cell.angle_gamma   90.00
#
_symmetry.space_group_name_H-M   'P 1'
#
loop_
_entity.id
_entity.type
_entity.pdbx_description
1 polymer ?
#
loop_
_entity_poly.entity_id
_entity_poly.type
_entity_poly.pdbx_seq_one_letter_code
_entity_poly.pdbx_strand_id
1 'polypeptide(L)'
;MHPRLVCAAAALLSTALLGGCSSLTTEVAYPQDPVPGHCENWPDLEEVDRAKVQVSVLNNGAGAGAAATAARELEARGFTVLTTGNENEDAPGNAAIVRYGEMGLSAARTVAQQIEGAQLLRDSRRDPTVDVILGEQFEQLARQPAAQPDEVQMNVYNTTSAVGLAGDTADAMRGRGFTVDQVGNDPERKWYPDRTAVIRHGAASEPMARTVAAQVPDAVLSDDGRTDQTVDLVLGARFEGPTPEYTEPEAVPEVEQGDKIGCE
;
A
#
# COMPACT_ATOMS: atom_id res chain seq x y z
N MET A 1 -86.89 -11.63 12.98
CA MET A 1 -87.34 -13.03 12.80
C MET A 1 -86.12 -13.93 12.99
N HIS A 2 -86.04 -14.65 14.11
CA HIS A 2 -85.18 -15.85 14.23
C HIS A 2 -86.05 -17.03 13.78
N PRO A 3 -85.56 -17.93 12.90
CA PRO A 3 -84.90 -19.18 13.32
C PRO A 3 -83.75 -19.57 12.34
N ARG A 4 -82.90 -20.59 12.47
CA ARG A 4 -82.67 -21.72 13.39
C ARG A 4 -81.26 -22.25 13.06
N LEU A 5 -80.48 -22.61 14.08
CA LEU A 5 -79.35 -23.52 13.93
C LEU A 5 -79.84 -24.91 13.49
N VAL A 6 -79.10 -25.56 12.59
CA VAL A 6 -79.02 -27.02 12.50
C VAL A 6 -77.54 -27.40 12.62
N CYS A 7 -77.20 -28.04 13.74
CA CYS A 7 -75.95 -28.77 13.92
C CYS A 7 -76.01 -30.07 13.12
N ALA A 8 -75.02 -30.31 12.27
CA ALA A 8 -74.63 -31.65 11.88
C ALA A 8 -73.16 -31.82 12.23
N ALA A 9 -72.91 -32.56 13.31
CA ALA A 9 -71.58 -33.00 13.71
C ALA A 9 -71.16 -34.18 12.82
N ALA A 10 -70.08 -34.00 12.07
CA ALA A 10 -69.33 -35.10 11.49
C ALA A 10 -67.87 -34.91 11.92
N ALA A 11 -67.48 -35.63 12.95
CA ALA A 11 -66.10 -35.76 13.39
C ALA A 11 -65.48 -36.94 12.64
N LEU A 12 -64.55 -36.68 11.72
CA LEU A 12 -63.59 -37.68 11.25
C LEU A 12 -62.22 -37.03 11.02
N LEU A 13 -61.29 -37.50 11.86
CA LEU A 13 -59.83 -37.47 11.87
C LEU A 13 -59.04 -36.64 10.84
N SER A 14 -58.24 -35.74 11.39
CA SER A 14 -56.78 -35.58 11.17
C SER A 14 -56.24 -35.53 9.74
N THR A 15 -55.93 -34.30 9.29
CA THR A 15 -54.55 -33.89 8.98
C THR A 15 -54.52 -32.36 8.90
N ALA A 16 -53.89 -31.72 9.89
CA ALA A 16 -53.56 -30.30 9.85
C ALA A 16 -52.22 -30.15 9.11
N LEU A 17 -52.25 -29.62 7.90
CA LEU A 17 -51.07 -29.00 7.30
C LEU A 17 -51.25 -27.48 7.44
N LEU A 18 -50.64 -26.96 8.51
CA LEU A 18 -50.43 -25.54 8.72
C LEU A 18 -49.60 -25.00 7.54
N GLY A 19 -50.28 -24.28 6.65
CA GLY A 19 -49.62 -23.23 5.88
C GLY A 19 -49.27 -22.10 6.83
N GLY A 20 -47.99 -21.90 7.10
CA GLY A 20 -47.48 -20.85 7.96
C GLY A 20 -46.02 -20.60 7.61
N CYS A 21 -45.74 -19.38 7.17
CA CYS A 21 -44.48 -18.89 6.64
C CYS A 21 -43.24 -19.39 7.41
N SER A 22 -42.45 -20.26 6.77
CA SER A 22 -41.02 -20.31 7.08
C SER A 22 -40.41 -19.03 6.51
N SER A 23 -40.04 -18.12 7.40
CA SER A 23 -39.01 -17.13 7.10
C SER A 23 -37.77 -17.91 6.69
N LEU A 24 -37.56 -18.08 5.39
CA LEU A 24 -36.26 -18.43 4.86
C LEU A 24 -35.37 -17.22 5.11
N THR A 25 -34.81 -17.12 6.32
CA THR A 25 -33.47 -16.58 6.47
C THR A 25 -32.60 -17.54 5.66
N THR A 26 -32.44 -17.23 4.38
CA THR A 26 -31.29 -17.68 3.62
C THR A 26 -30.11 -17.00 4.30
N GLU A 27 -29.58 -17.67 5.32
CA GLU A 27 -28.18 -17.53 5.66
C GLU A 27 -27.45 -17.80 4.35
N VAL A 28 -26.89 -16.75 3.76
CA VAL A 28 -26.06 -16.87 2.56
C VAL A 28 -24.82 -17.60 3.02
N ALA A 29 -24.91 -18.93 3.05
CA ALA A 29 -23.76 -19.80 3.13
C ALA A 29 -23.00 -19.56 1.82
N TYR A 30 -21.95 -18.75 1.91
CA TYR A 30 -20.97 -18.58 0.86
C TYR A 30 -20.52 -19.98 0.42
N PRO A 31 -20.49 -20.32 -0.88
CA PRO A 31 -19.80 -21.54 -1.29
C PRO A 31 -18.34 -21.41 -0.85
N GLN A 32 -17.97 -22.22 0.15
CA GLN A 32 -16.62 -22.30 0.72
C GLN A 32 -15.68 -23.19 -0.11
N ASP A 33 -16.13 -23.67 -1.25
CA ASP A 33 -15.32 -24.53 -2.09
C ASP A 33 -14.70 -23.70 -3.22
N PRO A 34 -13.37 -23.52 -3.24
CA PRO A 34 -12.68 -22.97 -4.40
C PRO A 34 -12.96 -23.89 -5.61
N VAL A 35 -13.16 -23.28 -6.79
CA VAL A 35 -13.46 -24.03 -8.01
C VAL A 35 -12.16 -24.64 -8.52
N PRO A 36 -12.02 -25.98 -8.55
CA PRO A 36 -10.75 -26.57 -8.93
C PRO A 36 -10.43 -26.34 -10.42
N GLY A 37 -9.27 -25.73 -10.68
CA GLY A 37 -8.59 -25.79 -11.98
C GLY A 37 -8.58 -24.54 -12.88
N HIS A 38 -8.24 -23.34 -12.39
CA HIS A 38 -8.10 -22.16 -13.27
C HIS A 38 -6.90 -21.24 -13.02
N CYS A 39 -5.80 -21.73 -12.47
CA CYS A 39 -4.57 -20.93 -12.37
C CYS A 39 -3.58 -21.20 -13.52
N GLU A 40 -3.77 -22.29 -14.27
CA GLU A 40 -2.99 -22.67 -15.46
C GLU A 40 -3.42 -21.90 -16.74
N ASN A 41 -4.63 -21.30 -16.74
CA ASN A 41 -5.18 -20.52 -17.84
C ASN A 41 -5.45 -19.05 -17.46
N TRP A 42 -4.73 -18.50 -16.49
CA TRP A 42 -4.78 -17.06 -16.27
C TRP A 42 -4.31 -16.38 -17.55
N PRO A 43 -5.18 -15.64 -18.26
CA PRO A 43 -4.77 -14.98 -19.49
C PRO A 43 -3.61 -14.05 -19.19
N ASP A 44 -2.74 -13.85 -20.19
CA ASP A 44 -1.80 -12.74 -20.17
C ASP A 44 -2.58 -11.49 -19.80
N LEU A 45 -2.18 -10.86 -18.69
CA LEU A 45 -2.91 -9.74 -18.15
C LEU A 45 -2.73 -8.56 -19.09
N GLU A 46 -3.85 -7.96 -19.48
CA GLU A 46 -3.83 -6.59 -19.96
C GLU A 46 -3.32 -5.71 -18.82
N GLU A 47 -2.25 -4.96 -19.07
CA GLU A 47 -1.69 -4.03 -18.10
C GLU A 47 -2.76 -2.98 -17.75
N VAL A 48 -3.14 -2.93 -16.48
CA VAL A 48 -4.08 -1.92 -16.00
C VAL A 48 -3.30 -0.69 -15.59
N ASP A 49 -3.66 0.44 -16.19
CA ASP A 49 -3.22 1.76 -15.73
C ASP A 49 -3.56 1.91 -14.24
N ARG A 50 -2.53 2.11 -13.41
CA ARG A 50 -2.67 2.21 -11.94
C ARG A 50 -3.64 3.30 -11.54
N ALA A 51 -3.75 4.38 -12.32
CA ALA A 51 -4.69 5.47 -12.04
C ALA A 51 -6.16 5.02 -12.08
N LYS A 52 -6.47 3.92 -12.79
CA LYS A 52 -7.81 3.32 -12.86
C LYS A 52 -8.07 2.29 -11.76
N VAL A 53 -7.05 1.91 -11.00
CA VAL A 53 -7.15 0.93 -9.93
C VAL A 53 -7.61 1.64 -8.65
N GLN A 54 -8.83 1.31 -8.21
CA GLN A 54 -9.46 1.89 -7.03
C GLN A 54 -9.30 0.95 -5.83
N VAL A 55 -8.64 1.44 -4.77
CA VAL A 55 -8.18 0.61 -3.63
C VAL A 55 -8.74 1.12 -2.31
N SER A 56 -9.33 0.25 -1.50
CA SER A 56 -9.56 0.51 -0.07
C SER A 56 -8.43 -0.13 0.75
N VAL A 57 -7.81 0.59 1.69
CA VAL A 57 -6.73 0.03 2.53
C VAL A 57 -7.23 -0.18 3.95
N LEU A 58 -7.29 -1.44 4.38
CA LEU A 58 -7.83 -1.86 5.66
C LEU A 58 -6.70 -2.43 6.53
N ASN A 59 -6.63 -2.00 7.78
CA ASN A 59 -5.71 -2.58 8.75
C ASN A 59 -6.39 -3.72 9.51
N ASN A 60 -5.76 -4.88 9.51
CA ASN A 60 -6.19 -6.05 10.26
C ASN A 60 -4.98 -6.78 10.90
N GLY A 61 -4.14 -6.04 11.63
CA GLY A 61 -3.03 -6.63 12.40
C GLY A 61 -1.67 -5.94 12.24
N ALA A 62 -1.53 -5.06 11.25
CA ALA A 62 -0.27 -4.39 10.88
C ALA A 62 0.19 -3.27 11.82
N GLY A 63 -0.53 -3.02 12.93
CA GLY A 63 -0.22 -1.97 13.88
C GLY A 63 -0.78 -0.59 13.50
N ALA A 64 -0.73 0.35 14.44
CA ALA A 64 -1.38 1.66 14.28
C ALA A 64 -0.76 2.49 13.15
N GLY A 65 -1.60 3.04 12.27
CA GLY A 65 -1.17 3.90 11.17
C GLY A 65 -0.75 3.17 9.89
N ALA A 66 -0.63 1.83 9.91
CA ALA A 66 -0.20 1.05 8.75
C ALA A 66 -1.05 1.31 7.48
N ALA A 67 -2.39 1.31 7.61
CA ALA A 67 -3.28 1.57 6.48
C ALA A 67 -3.10 2.98 5.89
N ALA A 68 -2.88 3.99 6.74
CA ALA A 68 -2.66 5.36 6.28
C ALA A 68 -1.31 5.51 5.56
N THR A 69 -0.25 4.88 6.09
CA THR A 69 1.07 4.86 5.42
C THR A 69 1.01 4.14 4.09
N ALA A 70 0.47 2.92 4.05
CA ALA A 70 0.33 2.14 2.83
C ALA A 70 -0.55 2.88 1.79
N ALA A 71 -1.61 3.55 2.21
CA ALA A 71 -2.44 4.37 1.32
C ALA A 71 -1.64 5.49 0.65
N ARG A 72 -0.89 6.29 1.42
CA ARG A 72 -0.04 7.37 0.85
C ARG A 72 0.97 6.83 -0.14
N GLU A 73 1.58 5.68 0.15
CA GLU A 73 2.53 5.06 -0.77
C GLU A 73 1.85 4.51 -2.03
N LEU A 74 0.66 3.91 -1.93
CA LEU A 74 -0.11 3.50 -3.10
C LEU A 74 -0.52 4.71 -3.95
N GLU A 75 -0.97 5.80 -3.35
CA GLU A 75 -1.27 7.05 -4.06
C GLU A 75 -0.03 7.59 -4.78
N ALA A 76 1.12 7.61 -4.11
CA ALA A 76 2.40 8.01 -4.69
C ALA A 76 2.82 7.12 -5.88
N ARG A 77 2.41 5.85 -5.88
CA ARG A 77 2.63 4.88 -6.97
C ARG A 77 1.57 4.95 -8.08
N GLY A 78 0.64 5.89 -7.98
CA GLY A 78 -0.37 6.19 -8.99
C GLY A 78 -1.71 5.47 -8.82
N PHE A 79 -1.95 4.79 -7.69
CA PHE A 79 -3.24 4.16 -7.42
C PHE A 79 -4.26 5.18 -6.92
N THR A 80 -5.55 4.94 -7.17
CA THR A 80 -6.63 5.73 -6.59
C THR A 80 -7.06 5.10 -5.27
N VAL A 81 -6.67 5.67 -4.13
CA VAL A 81 -7.15 5.18 -2.82
C VAL A 81 -8.52 5.78 -2.51
N LEU A 82 -9.50 4.91 -2.26
CA LEU A 82 -10.87 5.28 -1.94
C LEU A 82 -11.04 5.60 -0.45
N THR A 83 -10.49 4.75 0.41
CA THR A 83 -10.66 4.87 1.85
C THR A 83 -9.56 4.12 2.60
N THR A 84 -9.33 4.54 3.85
CA THR A 84 -8.52 3.82 4.82
C THR A 84 -9.38 3.45 6.03
N GLY A 85 -9.24 2.25 6.55
CA GLY A 85 -10.03 1.78 7.68
C GLY A 85 -9.36 0.68 8.49
N ASN A 86 -10.13 0.12 9.41
CA ASN A 86 -9.78 -1.10 10.13
C ASN A 86 -10.84 -2.17 9.83
N GLU A 87 -10.42 -3.42 9.78
CA GLU A 87 -11.30 -4.57 9.72
C GLU A 87 -11.29 -5.29 11.07
N ASN A 88 -12.42 -5.89 11.45
CA ASN A 88 -12.62 -6.50 12.77
C ASN A 88 -12.76 -8.04 12.67
N GLU A 89 -12.27 -8.62 11.59
CA GLU A 89 -12.19 -10.07 11.39
C GLU A 89 -10.92 -10.62 12.03
N ASP A 90 -10.75 -11.95 12.06
CA ASP A 90 -9.49 -12.54 12.49
C ASP A 90 -8.35 -12.02 11.59
N ALA A 91 -7.32 -11.47 12.23
CA ALA A 91 -6.16 -10.92 11.54
C ALA A 91 -5.51 -12.01 10.69
N PRO A 92 -5.30 -11.77 9.38
CA PRO A 92 -4.64 -12.77 8.58
C PRO A 92 -3.17 -12.81 8.98
N GLY A 93 -2.65 -14.02 9.22
CA GLY A 93 -1.27 -14.21 9.67
C GLY A 93 -0.21 -13.95 8.60
N ASN A 94 -0.57 -13.46 7.41
CA ASN A 94 0.33 -13.13 6.31
C ASN A 94 0.51 -11.61 6.15
N ALA A 95 1.30 -11.18 5.16
CA ALA A 95 1.58 -9.77 4.92
C ALA A 95 0.32 -8.99 4.50
N ALA A 96 -0.41 -9.46 3.48
CA ALA A 96 -1.68 -8.85 3.11
C ALA A 96 -2.61 -9.81 2.37
N ILE A 97 -3.91 -9.57 2.49
CA ILE A 97 -4.92 -10.15 1.60
C ILE A 97 -5.43 -9.05 0.68
N VAL A 98 -5.38 -9.28 -0.64
CA VAL A 98 -6.02 -8.40 -1.63
C VAL A 98 -7.35 -9.04 -2.01
N ARG A 99 -8.44 -8.51 -1.45
CA ARG A 99 -9.81 -8.99 -1.67
C ARG A 99 -10.42 -8.33 -2.91
N TYR A 100 -11.04 -9.12 -3.78
CA TYR A 100 -11.52 -8.64 -5.08
C TYR A 100 -12.77 -9.38 -5.59
N GLY A 101 -13.53 -8.71 -6.45
CA GLY A 101 -14.73 -9.26 -7.10
C GLY A 101 -14.49 -9.87 -8.47
N GLU A 102 -15.58 -10.27 -9.13
CA GLU A 102 -15.53 -10.85 -10.47
C GLU A 102 -14.81 -9.97 -11.51
N MET A 103 -14.98 -8.65 -11.41
CA MET A 103 -14.38 -7.66 -12.32
C MET A 103 -13.01 -7.13 -11.85
N GLY A 104 -12.57 -7.49 -10.64
CA GLY A 104 -11.43 -6.88 -9.96
C GLY A 104 -10.10 -7.62 -10.11
N LEU A 105 -10.04 -8.75 -10.81
CA LEU A 105 -8.86 -9.63 -10.80
C LEU A 105 -7.58 -8.92 -11.28
N SER A 106 -7.63 -8.20 -12.41
CA SER A 106 -6.45 -7.51 -12.93
C SER A 106 -5.98 -6.41 -11.98
N ALA A 107 -6.92 -5.61 -11.44
CA ALA A 107 -6.64 -4.60 -10.41
C ALA A 107 -6.01 -5.23 -9.17
N ALA A 108 -6.53 -6.36 -8.69
CA ALA A 108 -6.04 -7.06 -7.52
C ALA A 108 -4.61 -7.55 -7.71
N ARG A 109 -4.28 -8.08 -8.89
CA ARG A 109 -2.93 -8.52 -9.24
C ARG A 109 -1.95 -7.35 -9.33
N THR A 110 -2.36 -6.22 -9.92
CA THR A 110 -1.53 -5.01 -9.97
C THR A 110 -1.21 -4.48 -8.57
N VAL A 111 -2.18 -4.53 -7.65
CA VAL A 111 -1.97 -4.12 -6.25
C VAL A 111 -1.12 -5.14 -5.48
N ALA A 112 -1.36 -6.43 -5.66
CA ALA A 112 -0.58 -7.48 -4.98
C ALA A 112 0.91 -7.44 -5.34
N GLN A 113 1.27 -7.01 -6.56
CA GLN A 113 2.67 -6.77 -6.94
C GLN A 113 3.37 -5.68 -6.12
N GLN A 114 2.62 -4.86 -5.37
CA GLN A 114 3.18 -3.83 -4.49
C GLN A 114 3.50 -4.36 -3.09
N ILE A 115 3.13 -5.60 -2.77
CA ILE A 115 3.21 -6.15 -1.41
C ILE A 115 3.79 -7.56 -1.49
N GLU A 116 5.00 -7.73 -0.96
CA GLU A 116 5.64 -9.04 -0.89
C GLU A 116 4.79 -10.01 -0.05
N GLY A 117 4.55 -11.22 -0.56
CA GLY A 117 3.72 -12.21 0.12
C GLY A 117 2.23 -11.88 0.17
N ALA A 118 1.74 -10.90 -0.61
CA ALA A 118 0.31 -10.66 -0.73
C ALA A 118 -0.40 -11.85 -1.37
N GLN A 119 -1.55 -12.20 -0.79
CA GLN A 119 -2.40 -13.29 -1.25
C GLN A 119 -3.70 -12.71 -1.80
N LEU A 120 -4.18 -13.23 -2.93
CA LEU A 120 -5.43 -12.77 -3.52
C LEU A 120 -6.60 -13.55 -2.92
N LEU A 121 -7.72 -12.88 -2.66
CA LEU A 121 -8.95 -13.52 -2.18
C LEU A 121 -10.16 -13.03 -2.99
N ARG A 122 -10.82 -13.93 -3.70
CA ARG A 122 -12.04 -13.58 -4.44
C ARG A 122 -13.24 -13.56 -3.51
N ASP A 123 -14.03 -12.50 -3.56
CA ASP A 123 -15.33 -12.40 -2.87
C ASP A 123 -16.50 -12.32 -3.87
N SER A 124 -17.68 -11.95 -3.36
CA SER A 124 -18.92 -11.89 -4.14
C SER A 124 -19.24 -10.50 -4.72
N ARG A 125 -18.35 -9.50 -4.58
CA ARG A 125 -18.58 -8.15 -5.12
C ARG A 125 -18.56 -8.16 -6.65
N ARG A 126 -19.27 -7.20 -7.24
CA ARG A 126 -19.44 -7.08 -8.71
C ARG A 126 -18.76 -5.86 -9.31
N ASP A 127 -18.34 -4.92 -8.49
CA ASP A 127 -17.54 -3.78 -8.95
C ASP A 127 -16.04 -4.19 -9.10
N PRO A 128 -15.23 -3.36 -9.78
CA PRO A 128 -13.81 -3.65 -9.98
C PRO A 128 -12.92 -3.14 -8.82
N THR A 129 -13.50 -2.72 -7.69
CA THR A 129 -12.70 -2.22 -6.56
C THR A 129 -12.00 -3.37 -5.85
N VAL A 130 -10.91 -3.04 -5.17
CA VAL A 130 -10.11 -4.00 -4.40
C VAL A 130 -9.87 -3.48 -2.99
N ASP A 131 -9.92 -4.39 -2.03
CA ASP A 131 -9.53 -4.08 -0.66
C ASP A 131 -8.16 -4.71 -0.37
N VAL A 132 -7.23 -3.90 0.13
CA VAL A 132 -5.94 -4.35 0.65
C VAL A 132 -6.08 -4.46 2.15
N ILE A 133 -6.06 -5.67 2.66
CA ILE A 133 -6.18 -5.99 4.08
C ILE A 133 -4.77 -6.28 4.59
N LEU A 134 -4.22 -5.37 5.38
CA LEU A 134 -2.87 -5.46 5.94
C LEU A 134 -2.88 -6.38 7.17
N GLY A 135 -2.16 -7.50 7.10
CA GLY A 135 -2.12 -8.51 8.15
C GLY A 135 -0.98 -8.33 9.15
N GLU A 136 -0.80 -9.30 10.04
CA GLU A 136 0.18 -9.23 11.14
C GLU A 136 1.64 -9.19 10.67
N GLN A 137 1.93 -9.75 9.49
CA GLN A 137 3.28 -9.75 8.90
C GLN A 137 3.50 -8.57 7.95
N PHE A 138 2.56 -7.64 7.83
CA PHE A 138 2.78 -6.45 7.02
C PHE A 138 3.80 -5.54 7.69
N GLU A 139 4.91 -5.28 7.00
CA GLU A 139 5.90 -4.29 7.44
C GLU A 139 5.77 -3.00 6.63
N GLN A 140 5.74 -3.12 5.31
CA GLN A 140 5.71 -2.02 4.35
C GLN A 140 5.33 -2.53 2.96
N LEU A 141 5.01 -1.62 2.05
CA LEU A 141 4.96 -2.00 0.64
C LEU A 141 6.36 -2.38 0.16
N ALA A 142 6.41 -3.22 -0.87
CA ALA A 142 7.66 -3.57 -1.53
C ALA A 142 8.37 -2.30 -2.00
N ARG A 143 9.69 -2.24 -1.79
CA ARG A 143 10.49 -1.09 -2.23
C ARG A 143 10.42 -0.99 -3.75
N GLN A 144 10.38 0.23 -4.27
CA GLN A 144 10.58 0.44 -5.71
C GLN A 144 12.08 0.42 -6.02
N PRO A 145 12.53 0.22 -7.27
CA PRO A 145 13.92 0.49 -7.64
C PRO A 145 14.31 1.94 -7.31
N ALA A 146 15.57 2.19 -6.97
CA ALA A 146 16.05 3.56 -6.79
C ALA A 146 16.03 4.33 -8.12
N ALA A 147 15.85 5.65 -8.04
CA ALA A 147 15.80 6.50 -9.22
C ALA A 147 17.20 6.68 -9.84
N GLN A 148 17.27 6.95 -11.14
CA GLN A 148 18.52 7.37 -11.76
C GLN A 148 18.89 8.79 -11.27
N PRO A 149 20.18 9.15 -11.17
CA PRO A 149 20.60 10.45 -10.65
C PRO A 149 19.98 11.65 -11.37
N ASP A 150 19.76 11.55 -12.69
CA ASP A 150 19.17 12.60 -13.52
C ASP A 150 17.66 12.79 -13.31
N GLU A 151 16.99 11.82 -12.68
CA GLU A 151 15.60 11.91 -12.23
C GLU A 151 15.48 12.56 -10.83
N VAL A 152 16.61 12.74 -10.12
CA VAL A 152 16.62 13.28 -8.76
C VAL A 152 16.68 14.82 -8.78
N GLN A 153 15.57 15.43 -8.36
CA GLN A 153 15.49 16.85 -8.00
C GLN A 153 15.70 17.01 -6.50
N MET A 154 16.70 17.79 -6.10
CA MET A 154 17.07 17.93 -4.70
C MET A 154 17.45 19.33 -4.26
N ASN A 155 17.34 19.57 -2.96
CA ASN A 155 17.89 20.74 -2.27
C ASN A 155 19.05 20.31 -1.38
N VAL A 156 20.00 21.22 -1.13
CA VAL A 156 21.11 21.00 -0.20
C VAL A 156 21.10 22.08 0.87
N TYR A 157 20.90 21.65 2.12
CA TYR A 157 20.78 22.56 3.26
C TYR A 157 21.85 22.33 4.30
N ASN A 158 22.50 23.40 4.73
CA ASN A 158 23.48 23.39 5.81
C ASN A 158 22.80 23.70 7.15
N THR A 159 23.04 22.87 8.16
CA THR A 159 22.66 23.19 9.55
C THR A 159 23.82 23.70 10.40
N THR A 160 25.05 23.66 9.87
CA THR A 160 26.30 23.95 10.58
C THR A 160 26.76 25.41 10.40
N SER A 161 27.85 25.77 11.10
CA SER A 161 28.56 27.03 10.90
C SER A 161 29.61 27.00 9.78
N ALA A 162 29.80 25.86 9.11
CA ALA A 162 30.79 25.73 8.04
C ALA A 162 30.33 26.52 6.80
N VAL A 163 31.07 27.56 6.42
CA VAL A 163 30.77 28.38 5.25
C VAL A 163 31.07 27.58 3.98
N GLY A 164 30.19 27.66 2.99
CA GLY A 164 30.38 27.00 1.69
C GLY A 164 29.94 25.54 1.62
N LEU A 165 29.74 24.87 2.76
CA LEU A 165 29.52 23.43 2.82
C LEU A 165 28.38 22.92 1.91
N ALA A 166 27.22 23.58 1.95
CA ALA A 166 26.09 23.22 1.08
C ALA A 166 26.38 23.49 -0.41
N GLY A 167 27.14 24.53 -0.73
CA GLY A 167 27.57 24.84 -2.09
C GLY A 167 28.51 23.79 -2.65
N ASP A 168 29.57 23.47 -1.92
CA ASP A 168 30.55 22.45 -2.33
C ASP A 168 29.88 21.09 -2.50
N THR A 169 28.95 20.75 -1.60
CA THR A 169 28.17 19.51 -1.69
C THR A 169 27.24 19.53 -2.91
N ALA A 170 26.55 20.64 -3.16
CA ALA A 170 25.68 20.77 -4.33
C ALA A 170 26.46 20.60 -5.64
N ASP A 171 27.65 21.17 -5.74
CA ASP A 171 28.49 21.02 -6.93
C ASP A 171 28.98 19.58 -7.12
N ALA A 172 29.33 18.89 -6.03
CA ALA A 172 29.66 17.47 -6.06
C ALA A 172 28.47 16.60 -6.53
N MET A 173 27.25 16.89 -6.07
CA MET A 173 26.04 16.17 -6.49
C MET A 173 25.69 16.46 -7.96
N ARG A 174 25.77 17.71 -8.41
CA ARG A 174 25.59 18.06 -9.84
C ARG A 174 26.60 17.34 -10.74
N GLY A 175 27.85 17.22 -10.30
CA GLY A 175 28.89 16.46 -11.00
C GLY A 175 28.55 14.97 -11.19
N ARG A 176 27.60 14.44 -10.42
CA ARG A 176 27.10 13.05 -10.48
C ARG A 176 25.75 12.93 -11.20
N GLY A 177 25.29 13.99 -11.84
CA GLY A 177 24.05 13.99 -12.62
C GLY A 177 22.79 14.39 -11.86
N PHE A 178 22.89 14.71 -10.56
CA PHE A 178 21.73 15.17 -9.78
C PHE A 178 21.32 16.60 -10.19
N THR A 179 20.01 16.86 -10.17
CA THR A 179 19.47 18.21 -10.35
C THR A 179 19.35 18.88 -8.98
N VAL A 180 20.18 19.90 -8.72
CA VAL A 180 20.14 20.65 -7.44
C VAL A 180 19.52 22.04 -7.62
N ASP A 181 18.34 22.23 -7.03
CA ASP A 181 17.51 23.43 -7.18
C ASP A 181 17.85 24.51 -6.15
N GLN A 182 17.81 24.16 -4.86
CA GLN A 182 18.12 25.11 -3.78
C GLN A 182 19.39 24.72 -3.03
N VAL A 183 20.14 25.74 -2.67
CA VAL A 183 21.36 25.63 -1.84
C VAL A 183 21.30 26.72 -0.78
N GLY A 184 21.46 26.36 0.49
CA GLY A 184 21.43 27.36 1.55
C GLY A 184 21.50 26.79 2.95
N ASN A 185 21.07 27.59 3.93
CA ASN A 185 20.88 27.12 5.30
C ASN A 185 19.50 26.46 5.42
N ASP A 186 19.39 25.49 6.34
CA ASP A 186 18.13 24.78 6.58
C ASP A 186 16.98 25.74 6.94
N PRO A 187 15.90 25.80 6.14
CA PRO A 187 14.76 26.70 6.41
C PRO A 187 14.03 26.34 7.71
N GLU A 188 14.09 25.08 8.14
CA GLU A 188 13.53 24.64 9.42
C GLU A 188 14.36 25.06 10.62
N ARG A 189 15.57 25.59 10.40
CA ARG A 189 16.53 26.00 11.44
C ARG A 189 16.81 24.89 12.46
N LYS A 190 16.77 23.63 12.02
CA LYS A 190 17.13 22.50 12.88
C LYS A 190 18.64 22.42 13.04
N TRP A 191 19.07 21.80 14.13
CA TRP A 191 20.46 21.52 14.41
C TRP A 191 20.67 20.03 14.64
N TYR A 192 21.62 19.44 13.91
CA TYR A 192 21.93 18.02 14.00
C TYR A 192 23.40 17.80 14.44
N PRO A 193 23.69 17.92 15.75
CA PRO A 193 25.06 17.81 16.26
C PRO A 193 25.67 16.40 16.12
N ASP A 194 24.82 15.37 16.04
CA ASP A 194 25.22 13.96 16.09
C ASP A 194 24.93 13.18 14.81
N ARG A 195 24.67 13.87 13.69
CA ARG A 195 24.33 13.23 12.41
C ARG A 195 25.31 13.66 11.32
N THR A 196 25.53 12.75 10.38
CA THR A 196 26.18 13.03 9.11
C THR A 196 25.23 13.83 8.23
N ALA A 197 24.06 13.29 7.93
CA ALA A 197 23.00 14.03 7.24
C ALA A 197 21.62 13.48 7.58
N VAL A 198 20.60 14.29 7.30
CA VAL A 198 19.20 13.86 7.24
C VAL A 198 18.72 14.09 5.82
N ILE A 199 18.15 13.06 5.20
CA ILE A 199 17.56 13.14 3.87
C ILE A 199 16.06 13.19 4.07
N ARG A 200 15.47 14.38 3.89
CA ARG A 200 14.02 14.57 4.04
C ARG A 200 13.35 14.27 2.70
N HIS A 201 12.29 13.46 2.73
CA HIS A 201 11.59 13.01 1.55
C HIS A 201 10.12 12.72 1.87
N GLY A 202 9.34 12.41 0.85
CA GLY A 202 7.99 11.89 0.97
C GLY A 202 7.87 10.51 0.35
N ALA A 203 6.66 9.97 0.31
CA ALA A 203 6.39 8.68 -0.32
C ALA A 203 6.73 8.69 -1.82
N ALA A 204 6.45 9.79 -2.52
CA ALA A 204 6.73 9.93 -3.96
C ALA A 204 8.21 10.14 -4.28
N SER A 205 9.01 10.63 -3.34
CA SER A 205 10.45 10.86 -3.52
C SER A 205 11.35 9.84 -2.82
N GLU A 206 10.79 8.78 -2.23
CA GLU A 206 11.56 7.73 -1.56
C GLU A 206 12.60 7.06 -2.49
N PRO A 207 12.29 6.72 -3.76
CA PRO A 207 13.29 6.18 -4.68
C PRO A 207 14.47 7.12 -4.92
N MET A 208 14.20 8.42 -5.03
CA MET A 208 15.20 9.47 -5.20
C MET A 208 16.03 9.66 -3.94
N ALA A 209 15.38 9.60 -2.77
CA ALA A 209 16.03 9.74 -1.47
C ALA A 209 17.06 8.63 -1.24
N ARG A 210 16.79 7.39 -1.68
CA ARG A 210 17.76 6.30 -1.64
C ARG A 210 18.96 6.53 -2.56
N THR A 211 18.75 7.08 -3.75
CA THR A 211 19.85 7.46 -4.65
C THR A 211 20.75 8.51 -4.02
N VAL A 212 20.18 9.49 -3.30
CA VAL A 212 20.93 10.48 -2.50
C VAL A 212 21.64 9.80 -1.31
N ALA A 213 20.97 8.89 -0.61
CA ALA A 213 21.54 8.19 0.55
C ALA A 213 22.77 7.37 0.20
N ALA A 214 22.80 6.77 -1.00
CA ALA A 214 23.99 6.08 -1.51
C ALA A 214 25.22 7.00 -1.63
N GLN A 215 25.02 8.32 -1.80
CA GLN A 215 26.10 9.30 -1.88
C GLN A 215 26.57 9.78 -0.51
N VAL A 216 25.82 9.53 0.57
CA VAL A 216 26.12 10.06 1.91
C VAL A 216 25.98 8.94 2.94
N PRO A 217 27.08 8.22 3.23
CA PRO A 217 27.09 7.17 4.25
C PRO A 217 26.61 7.72 5.60
N ASP A 218 25.91 6.88 6.36
CA ASP A 218 25.30 7.23 7.66
C ASP A 218 24.24 8.36 7.63
N ALA A 219 23.79 8.77 6.44
CA ALA A 219 22.62 9.62 6.31
C ALA A 219 21.37 8.86 6.78
N VAL A 220 20.46 9.56 7.44
CA VAL A 220 19.18 9.01 7.89
C VAL A 220 18.07 9.52 6.99
N LEU A 221 17.30 8.60 6.41
CA LEU A 221 16.07 8.92 5.69
C LEU A 221 14.99 9.38 6.68
N SER A 222 14.25 10.42 6.32
CA SER A 222 13.18 11.00 7.12
C SER A 222 11.99 11.31 6.21
N ASP A 223 10.95 10.47 6.26
CA ASP A 223 9.64 10.80 5.68
C ASP A 223 9.03 11.97 6.46
N ASP A 224 8.81 13.10 5.80
CA ASP A 224 8.16 14.28 6.37
C ASP A 224 6.73 14.52 5.86
N GLY A 225 6.20 13.55 5.10
CA GLY A 225 4.85 13.58 4.58
C GLY A 225 4.63 14.50 3.37
N ARG A 226 5.70 15.07 2.76
CA ARG A 226 5.56 15.79 1.49
C ARG A 226 5.01 14.87 0.39
N THR A 227 4.32 15.46 -0.56
CA THR A 227 3.69 14.73 -1.68
C THR A 227 4.40 14.97 -3.01
N ASP A 228 5.30 15.96 -3.08
CA ASP A 228 6.13 16.18 -4.25
C ASP A 228 7.30 15.19 -4.32
N GLN A 229 7.99 15.23 -5.45
CA GLN A 229 9.10 14.36 -5.78
C GLN A 229 10.48 14.93 -5.38
N THR A 230 10.51 15.98 -4.57
CA THR A 230 11.77 16.63 -4.16
C THR A 230 12.38 15.95 -2.94
N VAL A 231 13.71 16.00 -2.85
CA VAL A 231 14.50 15.48 -1.74
C VAL A 231 15.35 16.60 -1.13
N ASP A 232 15.38 16.72 0.19
CA ASP A 232 16.31 17.63 0.85
C ASP A 232 17.47 16.87 1.47
N LEU A 233 18.70 17.14 1.03
CA LEU A 233 19.91 16.71 1.71
C LEU A 233 20.28 17.74 2.77
N VAL A 234 20.05 17.41 4.05
CA VAL A 234 20.29 18.30 5.17
C VAL A 234 21.56 17.87 5.92
N LEU A 235 22.59 18.70 5.82
CA LEU A 235 23.95 18.41 6.30
C LEU A 235 24.04 18.64 7.81
N GLY A 236 24.46 17.60 8.53
CA GLY A 236 24.68 17.62 9.98
C GLY A 236 26.13 17.92 10.34
N ALA A 237 26.40 18.03 11.64
CA ALA A 237 27.71 18.43 12.16
C ALA A 237 28.84 17.42 11.89
N ARG A 238 28.51 16.16 11.59
CA ARG A 238 29.48 15.11 11.25
C ARG A 238 29.67 14.94 9.75
N PHE A 239 29.06 15.79 8.92
CA PHE A 239 29.21 15.72 7.47
C PHE A 239 30.61 16.16 7.05
N GLU A 240 31.33 15.27 6.37
CA GLU A 240 32.67 15.55 5.83
C GLU A 240 32.68 15.66 4.29
N GLY A 241 31.55 15.37 3.66
CA GLY A 241 31.40 15.33 2.20
C GLY A 241 30.59 14.10 1.76
N PRO A 242 30.10 14.08 0.52
CA PRO A 242 29.58 12.86 -0.07
C PRO A 242 30.73 11.86 -0.33
N THR A 243 30.40 10.62 -0.71
CA THR A 243 31.39 9.60 -1.15
C THR A 243 32.34 10.17 -2.20
N PRO A 244 33.61 9.74 -2.32
CA PRO A 244 34.54 10.36 -3.28
C PRO A 244 34.08 10.29 -4.74
N GLU A 245 33.48 9.18 -5.13
CA GLU A 245 32.91 8.91 -6.45
C GLU A 245 31.41 8.60 -6.32
N TYR A 246 30.71 8.53 -7.45
CA TYR A 246 29.33 8.05 -7.48
C TYR A 246 29.25 6.61 -6.95
N THR A 247 28.30 6.38 -6.04
CA THR A 247 27.98 5.06 -5.51
C THR A 247 26.59 4.66 -5.98
N GLU A 248 26.47 3.51 -6.63
CA GLU A 248 25.16 2.97 -7.02
C GLU A 248 24.33 2.64 -5.76
N PRO A 249 23.03 3.02 -5.70
CA PRO A 249 22.15 2.60 -4.62
C PRO A 249 22.00 1.08 -4.56
N GLU A 250 21.70 0.58 -3.35
CA GLU A 250 21.42 -0.85 -3.15
C GLU A 250 20.26 -1.31 -4.05
N ALA A 251 20.48 -2.40 -4.78
CA ALA A 251 19.47 -3.00 -5.62
C ALA A 251 18.31 -3.54 -4.77
N VAL A 252 17.09 -3.30 -5.23
CA VAL A 252 15.89 -3.84 -4.59
C VAL A 252 15.57 -5.21 -5.21
N PRO A 253 15.34 -6.27 -4.40
CA PRO A 253 14.93 -7.56 -4.91
C PRO A 253 13.56 -7.46 -5.61
N GLU A 254 13.32 -8.36 -6.56
CA GLU A 254 12.01 -8.46 -7.22
C GLU A 254 10.93 -8.88 -6.21
N VAL A 255 9.71 -8.36 -6.38
CA VAL A 255 8.60 -8.66 -5.47
C VAL A 255 8.06 -10.05 -5.76
N GLU A 256 8.30 -10.98 -4.84
CA GLU A 256 7.73 -12.32 -4.90
C GLU A 256 6.25 -12.28 -4.46
N GLN A 257 5.37 -12.79 -5.33
CA GLN A 257 3.95 -12.96 -4.98
C GLN A 257 3.81 -14.17 -4.04
N GLY A 258 2.99 -14.02 -3.00
CA GLY A 258 2.68 -15.13 -2.10
C GLY A 258 1.84 -16.22 -2.79
N ASP A 259 1.58 -17.30 -2.06
CA ASP A 259 0.70 -18.37 -2.52
C ASP A 259 -0.67 -17.79 -2.92
N LYS A 260 -1.18 -18.22 -4.07
CA LYS A 260 -2.49 -17.76 -4.54
C LYS A 260 -3.59 -18.46 -3.73
N ILE A 261 -4.13 -17.81 -2.71
CA ILE A 261 -5.31 -18.31 -1.99
C ILE A 261 -6.50 -18.38 -2.97
N GLY A 262 -7.21 -19.52 -2.98
CA GLY A 262 -8.32 -19.77 -3.90
C GLY A 262 -7.90 -20.34 -5.27
N CYS A 263 -6.64 -20.77 -5.42
CA CYS A 263 -6.15 -21.61 -6.53
C CYS A 263 -6.14 -23.11 -6.16
N GLU A 264 -7.12 -23.60 -5.39
CA GLU A 264 -7.38 -25.03 -5.22
C GLU A 264 -8.49 -25.50 -6.16
#